data_AF-A0A2V9X7B4-F1
#
_entry.id   AF-A0A2V9X7B4-F1
#
_cell.length_a   1.000
_cell.length_b   1.000
_cell.length_c   1.000
_cell.angle_alpha   90.00
_cell.angle_beta   90.00
_cell.angle_gamma   90.00
#
_symmetry.space_group_name_H-M   'P 1'
#
loop_
_entity.id
_entity.type
_entity.pdbx_description
1 polymer ?
#
loop_
_entity_poly.entity_id
_entity_poly.type
_entity_poly.pdbx_seq_one_letter_code
_entity_poly.pdbx_strand_id
1 'polypeptide(L)'
;MCLFYLEQTDEASKVLEDYLKKLPEPDDPLLLSTLAIIDAKRGHSEKAKERIRGAKAWENRFIHFHHVSYNIGSAYALLNEKEPAMEWLKKSAEDGNPCYPCFKNDRNLQNLRGDREFQAFFRKLHDNYEHNRVLLNP
;
A
#
# COMPACT_ATOMS: atom_id res chain seq x y z
N MET A 1 4.24 1.77 -10.12
CA MET A 1 3.38 0.59 -9.84
C MET A 1 3.50 -0.47 -10.95
N CYS A 2 4.71 -0.94 -11.29
CA CYS A 2 4.88 -2.02 -12.28
C CYS A 2 5.95 -3.06 -11.87
N LEU A 3 6.86 -2.73 -10.96
CA LEU A 3 7.93 -3.64 -10.51
C LEU A 3 7.51 -4.64 -9.42
N PHE A 4 6.34 -4.48 -8.81
CA PHE A 4 5.88 -5.34 -7.69
C PHE A 4 5.30 -6.70 -8.15
N TYR A 5 4.89 -6.81 -9.42
CA TYR A 5 4.16 -7.98 -9.92
C TYR A 5 5.04 -9.16 -10.38
N LEU A 6 6.37 -9.04 -10.31
CA LEU A 6 7.28 -10.07 -10.85
C LEU A 6 7.75 -11.12 -9.84
N GLU A 7 7.32 -11.06 -8.57
CA GLU A 7 7.76 -11.97 -7.48
C GLU A 7 9.28 -12.02 -7.24
N GLN A 8 10.09 -11.28 -8.00
CA GLN A 8 11.52 -11.07 -7.83
C GLN A 8 11.79 -9.99 -6.79
N THR A 9 11.45 -10.28 -5.53
CA THR A 9 11.60 -9.32 -4.43
C THR A 9 13.05 -8.85 -4.28
N ASP A 10 14.03 -9.76 -4.38
CA ASP A 10 15.48 -9.58 -4.09
C ASP A 10 16.16 -8.55 -4.98
N GLU A 11 16.00 -8.71 -6.28
CA GLU A 11 16.53 -7.76 -7.25
C GLU A 11 15.81 -6.41 -7.16
N ALA A 12 14.49 -6.43 -6.98
CA ALA A 12 13.69 -5.22 -6.82
C ALA A 12 14.12 -4.40 -5.59
N SER A 13 14.34 -5.03 -4.43
CA SER A 13 14.86 -4.32 -3.25
C SER A 13 16.21 -3.70 -3.51
N LYS A 14 17.14 -4.44 -4.11
CA LYS A 14 18.50 -3.94 -4.33
C LYS A 14 18.50 -2.70 -5.22
N VAL A 15 17.74 -2.73 -6.31
CA VAL A 15 17.59 -1.59 -7.23
C VAL A 15 16.97 -0.38 -6.50
N LEU A 16 15.90 -0.60 -5.73
CA LEU A 16 15.21 0.48 -5.01
C LEU A 16 16.08 1.08 -3.89
N GLU A 17 16.83 0.26 -3.15
CA GLU A 17 17.77 0.72 -2.12
C GLU A 17 18.92 1.51 -2.72
N ASP A 18 19.48 1.06 -3.85
CA ASP A 18 20.55 1.76 -4.53
C ASP A 18 20.09 3.09 -5.14
N TYR A 19 18.81 3.17 -5.55
CA TYR A 19 18.20 4.42 -5.99
C TYR A 19 17.97 5.37 -4.80
N LEU A 20 17.43 4.87 -3.68
CA LEU A 20 17.22 5.66 -2.46
C LEU A 20 18.51 6.34 -1.98
N LYS A 21 19.65 5.62 -2.00
CA LYS A 21 20.97 6.17 -1.63
C LYS A 21 21.46 7.31 -2.55
N LYS A 22 20.95 7.39 -3.78
CA LYS A 22 21.36 8.38 -4.78
C LYS A 22 20.45 9.61 -4.78
N LEU A 23 19.33 9.57 -4.07
CA LEU A 23 18.41 10.69 -4.00
C LEU A 23 19.01 11.84 -3.18
N PRO A 24 18.78 13.10 -3.58
CA PRO A 24 19.16 14.26 -2.79
C PRO A 24 18.42 14.32 -1.45
N GLU A 25 17.18 13.80 -1.42
CA GLU A 25 16.40 13.61 -0.20
C GLU A 25 16.40 12.10 0.16
N PRO A 26 16.92 11.72 1.34
CA PRO A 26 17.15 10.31 1.69
C PRO A 26 15.87 9.50 1.96
N ASP A 27 14.70 10.15 2.02
CA ASP A 27 13.48 9.58 2.58
C ASP A 27 12.26 9.70 1.67
N ASP A 28 12.39 9.40 0.37
CA ASP A 28 11.23 9.35 -0.52
C ASP A 28 10.15 8.38 0.04
N PRO A 29 8.95 8.87 0.41
CA PRO A 29 7.96 8.06 1.12
C PRO A 29 7.35 6.97 0.23
N LEU A 30 7.35 7.14 -1.09
CA LEU A 30 6.86 6.13 -2.02
C LEU A 30 7.86 4.97 -2.11
N LEU A 31 9.17 5.27 -2.17
CA LEU A 31 10.21 4.24 -2.15
C LEU A 31 10.25 3.51 -0.80
N LEU A 32 10.21 4.25 0.30
CA LEU A 32 10.19 3.67 1.64
C LEU A 32 8.99 2.74 1.84
N SER A 33 7.78 3.19 1.47
CA SER A 33 6.58 2.35 1.59
C SER A 33 6.60 1.14 0.65
N THR A 34 7.21 1.24 -0.53
CA THR A 34 7.41 0.09 -1.42
C THR A 34 8.39 -0.93 -0.81
N LEU A 35 9.51 -0.46 -0.27
CA LEU A 35 10.48 -1.31 0.43
C LEU A 35 9.85 -2.00 1.65
N ALA A 36 8.94 -1.33 2.36
CA ALA A 36 8.22 -1.93 3.48
C ALA A 36 7.42 -3.18 3.07
N ILE A 37 6.72 -3.14 1.92
CA ILE A 37 5.98 -4.32 1.43
C ILE A 37 6.96 -5.44 1.09
N ILE A 38 8.10 -5.12 0.46
CA ILE A 38 9.10 -6.13 0.10
C ILE A 38 9.70 -6.78 1.36
N ASP A 39 10.12 -5.99 2.35
CA ASP A 39 10.65 -6.49 3.60
C ASP A 39 9.62 -7.32 4.38
N ALA A 40 8.36 -6.89 4.41
CA ALA A 40 7.28 -7.66 5.03
C ALA A 40 7.06 -9.01 4.33
N LYS A 41 7.06 -9.04 2.99
CA LYS A 41 6.91 -10.27 2.20
C LYS A 41 8.06 -11.25 2.43
N ARG A 42 9.27 -10.77 2.74
CA ARG A 42 10.43 -11.59 3.11
C ARG A 42 10.45 -12.03 4.57
N GLY A 43 9.52 -11.56 5.40
CA GLY A 43 9.54 -11.80 6.84
C GLY A 43 10.54 -10.94 7.61
N HIS A 44 11.09 -9.88 7.01
CA HIS A 44 11.95 -8.92 7.69
C HIS A 44 11.11 -7.87 8.45
N SER A 45 10.33 -8.31 9.43
CA SER A 45 9.32 -7.49 10.10
C SER A 45 9.85 -6.17 10.67
N GLU A 46 11.03 -6.18 11.30
CA GLU A 46 11.61 -4.97 11.88
C GLU A 46 12.02 -3.95 10.81
N LYS A 47 12.63 -4.40 9.70
CA LYS A 47 12.97 -3.53 8.57
C LYS A 47 11.71 -2.93 7.95
N ALA A 48 10.68 -3.75 7.73
CA ALA A 48 9.40 -3.28 7.20
C ALA A 48 8.81 -2.16 8.07
N LYS A 49 8.81 -2.34 9.40
CA LYS A 49 8.33 -1.34 10.36
C LYS A 49 9.15 -0.06 10.36
N GLU A 50 10.47 -0.16 10.25
CA GLU A 50 11.35 1.02 10.12
C GLU A 50 11.01 1.81 8.85
N ARG A 51 10.88 1.12 7.71
CA ARG A 51 10.47 1.74 6.43
C ARG A 51 9.10 2.39 6.50
N ILE A 52 8.14 1.77 7.19
CA ILE A 52 6.81 2.36 7.44
C ILE A 52 6.94 3.64 8.25
N ARG A 53 7.73 3.66 9.34
CA ARG A 53 7.93 4.87 10.16
C ARG A 53 8.52 6.01 9.33
N GLY A 54 9.53 5.71 8.50
CA GLY A 54 10.12 6.68 7.59
C GLY A 54 9.11 7.25 6.61
N ALA A 55 8.32 6.40 5.95
CA ALA A 55 7.28 6.84 5.02
C ALA A 55 6.21 7.71 5.70
N LYS A 56 5.77 7.33 6.90
CA LYS A 56 4.77 8.07 7.70
C LYS A 56 5.20 9.49 8.07
N ALA A 57 6.50 9.75 8.21
CA ALA A 57 7.01 11.07 8.57
C ALA A 57 6.68 12.16 7.52
N TRP A 58 6.30 11.77 6.30
CA TRP A 58 6.00 12.66 5.19
C TRP A 58 4.51 12.90 4.95
N GLU A 59 3.64 12.34 5.78
CA GLU A 59 2.19 12.37 5.60
C GLU A 59 1.62 13.77 5.34
N ASN A 60 2.08 14.77 6.09
CA ASN A 60 1.58 16.14 6.00
C ASN A 60 2.21 16.98 4.87
N ARG A 61 3.11 16.39 4.06
CA ARG A 61 3.93 17.13 3.08
C ARG A 61 3.65 16.70 1.63
N PHE A 62 2.77 15.73 1.40
CA PHE A 62 2.60 15.09 0.11
C PHE A 62 1.14 15.11 -0.36
N ILE A 63 0.88 15.75 -1.51
CA ILE A 63 -0.47 15.98 -2.06
C ILE A 63 -1.14 14.68 -2.59
N HIS A 64 -0.36 13.61 -2.80
CA HIS A 64 -0.85 12.32 -3.29
C HIS A 64 -0.41 11.17 -2.36
N PHE A 65 -0.66 11.32 -1.05
CA PHE A 65 -0.20 10.37 -0.04
C PHE A 65 -1.02 9.08 -0.01
N HIS A 66 -2.14 9.00 -0.73
CA HIS A 66 -2.94 7.77 -0.85
C HIS A 66 -2.15 6.56 -1.36
N HIS A 67 -1.19 6.72 -2.28
CA HIS A 67 -0.34 5.61 -2.74
C HIS A 67 0.59 5.10 -1.63
N VAL A 68 1.16 6.02 -0.87
CA VAL A 68 2.00 5.69 0.29
C VAL A 68 1.15 5.00 1.35
N SER A 69 -0.05 5.51 1.62
CA SER A 69 -1.01 4.94 2.55
C SER A 69 -1.42 3.52 2.15
N TYR A 70 -1.67 3.28 0.85
CA TYR A 70 -1.97 1.95 0.32
C TYR A 70 -0.83 0.97 0.57
N ASN A 71 0.41 1.41 0.29
CA ASN A 71 1.59 0.58 0.47
C ASN A 71 1.83 0.26 1.95
N ILE A 72 1.64 1.24 2.84
CA ILE A 72 1.75 1.04 4.29
C ILE A 72 0.69 0.02 4.76
N GLY A 73 -0.57 0.18 4.34
CA GLY A 73 -1.63 -0.76 4.68
C GLY A 73 -1.35 -2.19 4.18
N SER A 74 -0.82 -2.32 2.95
CA SER A 74 -0.42 -3.60 2.39
C SER A 74 0.76 -4.24 3.14
N ALA A 75 1.74 -3.44 3.57
CA ALA A 75 2.84 -3.93 4.38
C ALA A 75 2.36 -4.44 5.75
N TYR A 76 1.49 -3.70 6.45
CA TYR A 76 0.87 -4.17 7.70
C TYR A 76 0.04 -5.44 7.50
N ALA A 77 -0.69 -5.56 6.38
CA ALA A 77 -1.40 -6.78 6.04
C ALA A 77 -0.43 -7.97 5.94
N LEU A 78 0.68 -7.85 5.22
CA LEU A 78 1.70 -8.89 5.15
C LEU A 78 2.34 -9.24 6.49
N LEU A 79 2.44 -8.28 7.41
CA LEU A 79 2.90 -8.48 8.79
C LEU A 79 1.84 -9.11 9.70
N ASN A 80 0.63 -9.40 9.20
CA ASN A 80 -0.54 -9.85 9.95
C ASN A 80 -1.05 -8.85 11.01
N GLU A 81 -0.73 -7.56 10.88
CA GLU A 81 -1.21 -6.50 11.76
C GLU A 81 -2.49 -5.87 11.17
N LYS A 82 -3.63 -6.51 11.43
CA LYS A 82 -4.90 -6.18 10.75
C LYS A 82 -5.44 -4.80 11.06
N GLU A 83 -5.40 -4.38 12.32
CA GLU A 83 -5.90 -3.08 12.77
C GLU A 83 -5.18 -1.92 12.06
N PRO A 84 -3.84 -1.81 12.09
CA PRO A 84 -3.15 -0.75 11.35
C PRO A 84 -3.27 -0.95 9.83
N ALA A 85 -3.34 -2.18 9.32
CA ALA A 85 -3.62 -2.39 7.89
C ALA A 85 -4.93 -1.71 7.47
N MET A 86 -6.01 -1.93 8.23
CA MET A 86 -7.31 -1.35 7.94
C MET A 86 -7.32 0.19 8.02
N GLU A 87 -6.65 0.77 9.02
CA GLU A 87 -6.52 2.22 9.16
C GLU A 87 -5.92 2.85 7.89
N TRP A 88 -4.79 2.32 7.44
CA TRP A 88 -4.05 2.85 6.29
C TRP A 88 -4.73 2.59 4.94
N LEU A 89 -5.41 1.45 4.79
CA LEU A 89 -6.17 1.13 3.59
C LEU A 89 -7.41 2.03 3.43
N LYS A 90 -8.10 2.35 4.53
CA LYS A 90 -9.23 3.31 4.50
C LYS A 90 -8.74 4.70 4.12
N LYS A 91 -7.66 5.16 4.74
CA LYS A 91 -7.03 6.45 4.43
C LYS A 91 -6.65 6.57 2.96
N SER A 92 -6.06 5.51 2.40
CA SER A 92 -5.77 5.43 0.96
C SER A 92 -7.00 5.63 0.08
N ALA A 93 -8.16 5.10 0.48
CA ALA A 93 -9.38 5.22 -0.31
C ALA A 93 -10.05 6.61 -0.19
N GLU A 94 -9.86 7.30 0.94
CA GLU A 94 -10.41 8.64 1.19
C GLU A 94 -9.66 9.74 0.41
N ASP A 95 -8.36 9.58 0.20
CA ASP A 95 -7.45 10.63 -0.28
C ASP A 95 -7.15 10.61 -1.81
N GLY A 96 -8.00 9.97 -2.62
CA GLY A 96 -8.07 10.37 -4.05
C GLY A 96 -8.17 9.33 -5.15
N ASN A 97 -8.31 8.03 -4.86
CA ASN A 97 -8.92 7.11 -5.85
C ASN A 97 -9.26 5.73 -5.26
N PRO A 98 -10.54 5.38 -5.04
CA PRO A 98 -10.93 4.03 -4.66
C PRO A 98 -10.80 3.10 -5.87
N CYS A 99 -9.57 2.67 -6.21
CA CYS A 99 -9.37 1.66 -7.23
C CYS A 99 -9.78 0.30 -6.68
N TYR A 100 -11.10 0.06 -6.56
CA TYR A 100 -11.66 -1.24 -6.20
C TYR A 100 -10.98 -2.40 -6.96
N PRO A 101 -10.69 -2.30 -8.28
CA PRO A 101 -9.93 -3.33 -8.99
C PRO A 101 -8.53 -3.61 -8.42
N CYS A 102 -7.82 -2.57 -7.96
CA CYS A 102 -6.49 -2.71 -7.36
C CYS A 102 -6.59 -3.48 -6.03
N PHE A 103 -7.51 -3.07 -5.14
CA PHE A 103 -7.77 -3.77 -3.88
C PHE A 103 -8.28 -5.20 -4.11
N LYS A 104 -9.03 -5.46 -5.19
CA LYS A 104 -9.59 -6.79 -5.49
C LYS A 104 -8.52 -7.82 -5.83
N ASN A 105 -7.51 -7.42 -6.60
CA ASN A 105 -6.53 -8.35 -7.15
C ASN A 105 -5.22 -8.39 -6.35
N ASP A 106 -5.05 -7.54 -5.33
CA ASP A 106 -3.85 -7.53 -4.52
C ASP A 106 -3.78 -8.75 -3.58
N ARG A 107 -2.73 -9.55 -3.76
CA ARG A 107 -2.41 -10.74 -2.98
C ARG A 107 -1.88 -10.39 -1.58
N ASN A 108 -1.31 -9.20 -1.38
CA ASN A 108 -0.84 -8.74 -0.09
C ASN A 108 -1.98 -8.62 0.93
N LEU A 109 -3.21 -8.40 0.44
CA LEU A 109 -4.42 -8.24 1.25
C LEU A 109 -5.16 -9.56 1.50
N GLN A 110 -4.58 -10.70 1.10
CA GLN A 110 -5.28 -11.99 1.13
C GLN A 110 -5.70 -12.39 2.55
N ASN A 111 -4.88 -12.10 3.55
CA ASN A 111 -5.18 -12.41 4.96
C ASN A 111 -6.29 -11.53 5.56
N LEU A 112 -6.68 -10.44 4.88
CA LEU A 112 -7.79 -9.57 5.29
C LEU A 112 -9.14 -10.00 4.68
N ARG A 113 -9.16 -10.88 3.67
CA ARG A 113 -10.41 -11.24 2.95
C ARG A 113 -11.50 -11.85 3.84
N GLY A 114 -11.11 -12.54 4.90
CA GLY A 114 -12.03 -13.11 5.89
C GLY A 114 -12.41 -12.14 7.02
N ASP A 115 -11.81 -10.96 7.07
CA ASP A 115 -12.06 -9.97 8.11
C ASP A 115 -13.37 -9.22 7.86
N ARG A 116 -14.21 -9.09 8.90
CA ARG A 116 -15.54 -8.46 8.79
C ARG A 116 -15.45 -6.98 8.43
N GLU A 117 -14.46 -6.27 8.97
CA GLU A 117 -14.24 -4.86 8.70
C GLU A 117 -13.77 -4.65 7.27
N PHE A 118 -12.80 -5.47 6.83
CA PHE A 118 -12.32 -5.45 5.45
C PHE A 118 -13.45 -5.73 4.45
N GLN A 119 -14.31 -6.72 4.72
CA GLN A 119 -15.46 -7.02 3.84
C GLN A 119 -16.45 -5.85 3.75
N ALA A 120 -16.73 -5.17 4.86
CA ALA A 120 -17.60 -4.00 4.85
C ALA A 120 -16.99 -2.84 4.06
N PHE A 121 -15.70 -2.57 4.28
CA PHE A 121 -14.94 -1.59 3.52
C PHE A 121 -14.93 -1.91 2.02
N PHE A 122 -14.68 -3.17 1.67
CA PHE A 122 -14.57 -3.62 0.28
C PHE A 122 -15.91 -3.55 -0.47
N ARG A 123 -17.04 -3.82 0.20
CA ARG A 123 -18.38 -3.58 -0.36
C ARG A 123 -18.60 -2.10 -0.67
N LYS A 124 -18.26 -1.20 0.25
CA LYS A 124 -18.37 0.26 0.01
C LYS A 124 -17.53 0.71 -1.19
N LEU A 125 -16.31 0.19 -1.33
CA LEU A 125 -15.47 0.46 -2.50
C LEU A 125 -16.11 -0.04 -3.81
N HIS A 126 -16.66 -1.24 -3.80
CA HIS A 126 -17.35 -1.82 -4.95
C HIS A 126 -18.54 -0.96 -5.38
N ASP A 127 -19.42 -0.60 -4.44
CA ASP A 127 -20.64 0.14 -4.76
C ASP A 127 -20.32 1.53 -5.34
N ASN A 128 -19.32 2.21 -4.78
CA ASN A 128 -18.82 3.47 -5.31
C ASN A 128 -18.23 3.31 -6.72
N TYR A 129 -17.46 2.23 -6.94
CA TYR A 129 -16.86 1.94 -8.25
C TYR A 129 -17.92 1.69 -9.32
N GLU A 130 -18.92 0.86 -9.02
CA GLU A 130 -20.03 0.55 -9.93
C GLU A 130 -20.86 1.80 -10.25
N HIS A 131 -21.17 2.62 -9.24
CA HIS A 131 -21.86 3.90 -9.43
C HIS A 131 -21.11 4.81 -10.41
N ASN A 132 -19.81 5.01 -10.19
CA ASN A 132 -18.99 5.85 -11.06
C ASN A 132 -18.83 5.24 -12.47
N ARG A 133 -18.73 3.91 -12.59
CA ARG A 133 -18.62 3.24 -13.89
C ARG A 133 -19.87 3.46 -14.75
N VAL A 134 -21.05 3.41 -14.15
CA VAL A 134 -22.32 3.68 -14.85
C VAL A 134 -22.41 5.15 -15.26
N LEU A 135 -22.01 6.09 -14.40
CA LEU A 135 -22.03 7.52 -14.72
C LEU A 135 -21.08 7.90 -15.89
N LEU A 136 -19.94 7.23 -16.01
CA LEU A 136 -18.92 7.52 -17.02
C LEU A 136 -19.14 6.79 -18.36
N ASN A 137 -20.02 5.79 -18.39
CA ASN A 137 -20.41 5.05 -19.60
C ASN A 137 -21.95 5.00 -19.71
N PRO A 138 -22.61 6.13 -20.04
CA PRO A 138 -24.06 6.23 -20.16
C PRO A 138 -24.64 5.43 -21.33
#